data_AF-A0AAD1CL60-F1
#
_entry.id   AF-A0AAD1CL60-F1
#
_cell.length_a   1.000
_cell.length_b   1.000
_cell.length_c   1.000
_cell.angle_alpha   90.00
_cell.angle_beta   90.00
_cell.angle_gamma   90.00
#
_symmetry.space_group_name_H-M   'P 1'
#
loop_
_entity.id
_entity.type
_entity.pdbx_description
1 polymer ?
#
loop_
_entity_poly.entity_id
_entity_poly.type
_entity_poly.pdbx_seq_one_letter_code
_entity_poly.pdbx_strand_id
1 'polypeptide(L)'
;MLSLSMLRNVSIRLLIPLLIAGLLIFIYPQLYALLTPFQASLQVLPFVVLALVIILSQPFNQGRIGIIAILMLESYFLILNFLQQPLANGDTRLIYILLSALLPLNLLLLHIVPEKRLLSRCGFAMLIFNMVQIALSIAIVWLYDGSALSDWWYAVFYSYNNISPLPIILLLLNIALICSSASAILKRNQRTDQAIYICLLFTFITLAWFDNPFISSMSYSCAAILLLSSLITSTHELVYIDPLTAIPGRRALDTELKYW
;
A
#
# COMPACT_ATOMS: atom_id res chain seq x y z
N MET A 1 12.57 -19.20 -19.46
CA MET A 1 12.85 -19.43 -18.03
C MET A 1 13.40 -18.15 -17.42
N LEU A 2 12.56 -17.34 -16.77
CA LEU A 2 13.04 -16.23 -15.94
C LEU A 2 13.66 -16.84 -14.68
N SER A 3 14.98 -16.79 -14.53
CA SER A 3 15.63 -17.28 -13.33
C SER A 3 15.24 -16.37 -12.15
N LEU A 4 14.90 -16.97 -11.00
CA LEU A 4 14.61 -16.25 -9.74
C LEU A 4 15.73 -15.26 -9.35
N SER A 5 16.95 -15.42 -9.87
CA SER A 5 18.07 -14.49 -9.72
C SER A 5 17.82 -13.11 -10.34
N MET A 6 17.08 -13.00 -11.44
CA MET A 6 16.74 -11.71 -12.08
C MET A 6 15.82 -10.87 -11.20
N LEU A 7 14.91 -11.51 -10.44
CA LEU A 7 14.02 -10.84 -9.46
C LEU A 7 14.78 -10.28 -8.23
N ARG A 8 16.08 -10.58 -8.11
CA ARG A 8 16.94 -10.02 -7.06
C ARG A 8 17.55 -8.66 -7.44
N ASN A 9 17.53 -8.30 -8.73
CA ASN A 9 18.05 -7.02 -9.20
C ASN A 9 17.18 -5.87 -8.69
N VAL A 10 17.83 -4.91 -8.04
CA VAL A 10 17.20 -3.72 -7.46
C VAL A 10 16.38 -2.97 -8.51
N SER A 11 16.95 -2.80 -9.71
CA SER A 11 16.27 -2.10 -10.81
C SER A 11 14.99 -2.79 -11.23
N ILE A 12 14.97 -4.12 -11.27
CA ILE A 12 13.77 -4.89 -11.64
C ILE A 12 12.69 -4.77 -10.55
N ARG A 13 13.09 -4.77 -9.27
CA ARG A 13 12.18 -4.61 -8.13
C ARG A 13 11.48 -3.25 -8.09
N LEU A 14 12.16 -2.20 -8.55
CA LEU A 14 11.60 -0.85 -8.70
C LEU A 14 10.77 -0.71 -9.98
N LEU A 15 11.27 -1.25 -11.09
CA LEU A 15 10.68 -1.06 -12.41
C LEU A 15 9.37 -1.85 -12.58
N ILE A 16 9.25 -3.05 -12.02
CA ILE A 16 8.03 -3.86 -12.14
C ILE A 16 6.79 -3.13 -11.58
N PRO A 17 6.77 -2.67 -10.30
CA PRO A 17 5.61 -1.95 -9.77
C PRO A 17 5.30 -0.68 -10.57
N LEU A 18 6.33 0.03 -11.02
CA LEU A 18 6.18 1.27 -11.80
C LEU A 18 5.60 1.01 -13.20
N LEU A 19 5.99 -0.08 -13.86
CA LEU A 19 5.40 -0.50 -15.13
C LEU A 19 3.94 -0.91 -14.95
N ILE A 20 3.62 -1.69 -13.91
CA ILE A 20 2.22 -2.11 -13.65
C ILE A 20 1.35 -0.90 -13.35
N ALA A 21 1.87 0.05 -12.56
CA ALA A 21 1.23 1.33 -12.30
C ALA A 21 0.96 2.14 -13.57
N GLY A 22 1.97 2.30 -14.43
CA GLY A 22 1.83 3.00 -15.71
C GLY A 22 0.85 2.32 -16.64
N LEU A 23 0.88 0.98 -16.72
CA LEU A 23 -0.06 0.18 -17.50
C LEU A 23 -1.49 0.31 -16.99
N LEU A 24 -1.70 0.32 -15.67
CA LEU A 24 -3.02 0.51 -15.07
C LEU A 24 -3.63 1.85 -15.49
N ILE A 25 -2.86 2.94 -15.44
CA ILE A 25 -3.32 4.27 -15.86
C ILE A 25 -3.59 4.31 -17.36
N PHE A 26 -2.70 3.72 -18.17
CA PHE A 26 -2.82 3.74 -19.63
C PHE A 26 -4.02 2.94 -20.15
N ILE A 27 -4.31 1.79 -19.55
CA ILE A 27 -5.39 0.86 -19.97
C ILE A 27 -6.69 1.11 -19.17
N TYR A 28 -6.69 2.06 -18.22
CA TYR A 28 -7.85 2.37 -17.38
C TYR A 28 -9.15 2.55 -18.17
N PRO A 29 -9.21 3.33 -19.28
CA PRO A 29 -10.46 3.53 -20.01
C PRO A 29 -11.07 2.22 -20.55
N GLN A 30 -10.22 1.31 -21.03
CA GLN A 30 -10.65 0.00 -21.52
C GLN A 30 -11.04 -0.91 -20.37
N LEU A 31 -10.27 -0.91 -19.28
CA LEU A 31 -10.57 -1.68 -18.07
C LEU A 31 -11.90 -1.27 -17.45
N TYR A 32 -12.18 0.03 -17.41
CA TYR A 32 -13.44 0.56 -16.92
C TYR A 32 -14.63 -0.04 -17.66
N ALA A 33 -14.63 0.04 -19.00
CA ALA A 33 -15.71 -0.52 -19.83
C ALA A 33 -15.91 -2.03 -19.60
N LEU A 34 -14.82 -2.80 -19.52
CA LEU A 34 -14.85 -4.26 -19.34
C LEU A 34 -15.28 -4.70 -17.93
N LEU A 35 -14.92 -3.93 -16.89
CA LEU A 35 -15.11 -4.32 -15.50
C LEU A 35 -16.39 -3.76 -14.87
N THR A 36 -17.08 -2.83 -15.56
CA THR A 36 -18.41 -2.34 -15.14
C THR A 36 -19.41 -3.45 -14.78
N PRO A 37 -19.50 -4.60 -15.48
CA PRO A 37 -20.45 -5.65 -15.13
C PRO A 37 -20.07 -6.41 -13.84
N PHE A 38 -18.80 -6.33 -13.44
CA PHE A 38 -18.21 -7.07 -12.31
C PHE A 38 -17.94 -6.18 -11.10
N GLN A 39 -18.62 -5.03 -11.00
CA GLN A 39 -18.41 -4.03 -9.95
C GLN A 39 -18.38 -4.63 -8.54
N ALA A 40 -19.35 -5.46 -8.17
CA ALA A 40 -19.43 -6.04 -6.83
C ALA A 40 -18.22 -6.94 -6.53
N SER A 41 -17.81 -7.76 -7.51
CA SER A 41 -16.64 -8.64 -7.38
C SER A 41 -15.34 -7.84 -7.27
N LEU A 42 -15.24 -6.75 -8.05
CA LEU A 42 -14.07 -5.87 -8.04
C LEU A 42 -13.89 -5.18 -6.68
N GLN A 43 -15.00 -4.76 -6.06
CA GLN A 43 -14.96 -4.11 -4.75
C GLN A 43 -14.52 -5.06 -3.63
N VAL A 44 -14.86 -6.34 -3.72
CA VAL A 44 -14.52 -7.37 -2.72
C VAL A 44 -13.07 -7.87 -2.86
N LEU A 45 -12.50 -7.83 -4.07
CA LEU A 45 -11.19 -8.42 -4.36
C LEU A 45 -10.06 -7.90 -3.45
N PRO A 46 -9.89 -6.58 -3.23
CA PRO A 46 -8.84 -6.09 -2.32
C PRO A 46 -8.97 -6.64 -0.91
N PHE A 47 -10.20 -6.74 -0.37
CA PHE A 47 -10.42 -7.28 0.97
C PHE A 47 -9.96 -8.72 1.09
N VAL A 48 -10.33 -9.55 0.12
CA VAL A 48 -9.98 -10.98 0.12
C VAL A 48 -8.46 -11.15 0.03
N VAL A 49 -7.80 -10.48 -0.90
CA VAL A 49 -6.37 -10.63 -1.11
C VAL A 49 -5.57 -10.05 0.05
N LEU A 50 -5.93 -8.88 0.58
CA LEU A 50 -5.26 -8.30 1.76
C LEU A 50 -5.47 -9.16 3.01
N ALA A 51 -6.68 -9.71 3.23
CA ALA A 51 -6.92 -10.64 4.32
C ALA A 51 -6.04 -11.90 4.21
N LEU A 52 -5.87 -12.44 3.00
CA LEU A 52 -4.95 -13.55 2.76
C LEU A 52 -3.50 -13.18 3.09
N VAL A 53 -3.03 -11.99 2.70
CA VAL A 53 -1.68 -11.51 3.04
C VAL A 53 -1.50 -11.42 4.56
N ILE A 54 -2.49 -10.90 5.29
CA ILE A 54 -2.45 -10.79 6.75
C ILE A 54 -2.33 -12.19 7.38
N ILE A 55 -3.22 -13.12 7.00
CA ILE A 55 -3.25 -14.48 7.54
C ILE A 55 -1.94 -15.21 7.25
N LEU A 56 -1.44 -15.14 6.01
CA LEU A 56 -0.20 -15.81 5.62
C LEU A 56 1.03 -15.16 6.26
N SER A 57 1.02 -13.84 6.54
CA SER A 57 2.17 -13.18 7.14
C SER A 57 2.53 -13.66 8.55
N GLN A 58 1.53 -14.16 9.31
CA GLN A 58 1.69 -14.61 10.69
C GLN A 58 2.60 -15.83 10.85
N PRO A 59 2.33 -17.00 10.21
CA PRO A 59 3.15 -18.20 10.36
C PRO A 59 4.59 -18.00 9.86
N PHE A 60 4.81 -17.10 8.90
CA PHE A 60 6.13 -16.85 8.32
C PHE A 60 6.92 -15.73 9.00
N ASN A 61 6.46 -15.21 10.15
CA ASN A 61 7.09 -14.10 10.89
C ASN A 61 7.28 -12.80 10.08
N GLN A 62 6.50 -12.60 9.01
CA GLN A 62 6.59 -11.43 8.12
C GLN A 62 5.74 -10.26 8.63
N GLY A 63 5.96 -9.85 9.88
CA GLY A 63 5.05 -8.92 10.55
C GLY A 63 4.95 -7.53 9.92
N ARG A 64 6.02 -7.01 9.31
CA ARG A 64 5.96 -5.73 8.57
C ARG A 64 4.97 -5.82 7.41
N ILE A 65 5.05 -6.87 6.58
CA ILE A 65 4.13 -7.10 5.45
C ILE A 65 2.69 -7.22 5.95
N GLY A 66 2.49 -7.90 7.08
CA GLY A 66 1.17 -7.99 7.73
C GLY A 66 0.63 -6.63 8.16
N ILE A 67 1.44 -5.77 8.77
CA ILE A 67 1.02 -4.41 9.16
C ILE A 67 0.72 -3.54 7.93
N ILE A 68 1.53 -3.62 6.88
CA ILE A 68 1.26 -2.94 5.60
C ILE A 68 -0.11 -3.35 5.06
N ALA A 69 -0.40 -4.66 5.06
CA ALA A 69 -1.68 -5.17 4.57
C ALA A 69 -2.87 -4.72 5.44
N ILE A 70 -2.70 -4.61 6.77
CA ILE A 70 -3.71 -4.03 7.66
C ILE A 70 -3.97 -2.57 7.33
N LEU A 71 -2.93 -1.74 7.19
CA LEU A 71 -3.05 -0.33 6.85
C LEU A 71 -3.77 -0.13 5.50
N MET A 72 -3.43 -0.94 4.50
CA MET A 72 -4.07 -0.92 3.19
C MET A 72 -5.53 -1.40 3.24
N LEU A 73 -5.85 -2.39 4.07
CA LEU A 73 -7.21 -2.90 4.21
C LEU A 73 -8.11 -1.86 4.88
N GLU A 74 -7.59 -1.25 5.93
CA GLU A 74 -8.27 -0.18 6.68
C GLU A 74 -8.53 1.04 5.79
N SER A 75 -7.52 1.51 5.05
CA SER A 75 -7.72 2.65 4.15
C SER A 75 -8.71 2.36 3.03
N TYR A 76 -8.69 1.15 2.47
CA TYR A 76 -9.66 0.74 1.48
C TYR A 76 -11.09 0.67 2.05
N PHE A 77 -11.23 0.18 3.29
CA PHE A 77 -12.50 0.22 4.01
C PHE A 77 -13.00 1.66 4.20
N LEU A 78 -12.13 2.59 4.59
CA LEU A 78 -12.49 4.00 4.73
C LEU A 78 -12.93 4.63 3.41
N ILE A 79 -12.21 4.35 2.31
CA ILE A 79 -12.55 4.83 0.97
C ILE A 79 -13.96 4.38 0.56
N LEU A 80 -14.31 3.12 0.78
CA LEU A 80 -15.61 2.59 0.36
C LEU A 80 -16.78 3.07 1.23
N ASN A 81 -16.58 3.31 2.52
CA ASN A 81 -17.68 3.68 3.41
C ASN A 81 -17.88 5.19 3.55
N PHE A 82 -16.82 5.99 3.46
CA PHE A 82 -16.87 7.42 3.79
C PHE A 82 -16.56 8.35 2.60
N LEU A 83 -15.91 7.86 1.54
CA LEU A 83 -15.50 8.69 0.39
C LEU A 83 -16.28 8.39 -0.90
N GLN A 84 -17.44 7.72 -0.82
CA GLN A 84 -18.35 7.55 -1.97
C GLN A 84 -19.18 8.82 -2.28
N GLN A 85 -19.03 9.87 -1.48
CA GLN A 85 -19.73 11.15 -1.64
C GLN A 85 -18.87 12.18 -2.38
N PRO A 86 -19.47 13.22 -3.00
CA PRO A 86 -18.72 14.26 -3.70
C PRO A 86 -17.73 14.97 -2.76
N LEU A 87 -16.50 15.17 -3.22
CA LEU A 87 -15.45 15.88 -2.47
C LEU A 87 -15.76 17.38 -2.24
N ALA A 88 -16.86 17.88 -2.82
CA ALA A 88 -17.37 19.22 -2.54
C ALA A 88 -17.89 19.36 -1.09
N ASN A 89 -18.32 18.25 -0.47
CA ASN A 89 -18.71 18.25 0.94
C ASN A 89 -17.49 18.46 1.83
N GLY A 90 -17.56 19.45 2.74
CA GLY A 90 -16.45 19.82 3.63
C GLY A 90 -15.92 18.64 4.45
N ASP A 91 -16.83 17.86 5.03
CA ASP A 91 -16.49 16.71 5.88
C ASP A 91 -15.78 15.62 5.07
N THR A 92 -16.31 15.27 3.89
CA THR A 92 -15.72 14.28 2.98
C THR A 92 -14.33 14.73 2.51
N ARG A 93 -14.16 16.02 2.20
CA ARG A 93 -12.86 16.60 1.82
C ARG A 93 -11.86 16.52 2.97
N LEU A 94 -12.30 16.75 4.21
CA LEU A 94 -11.44 16.66 5.39
C LEU A 94 -10.96 15.22 5.59
N ILE A 95 -11.88 14.25 5.54
CA ILE A 95 -11.54 12.81 5.65
C ILE A 95 -10.54 12.42 4.55
N TYR A 96 -10.76 12.89 3.32
CA TYR A 96 -9.85 12.65 2.20
C TYR A 96 -8.45 13.25 2.42
N ILE A 97 -8.36 14.49 2.91
CA ILE A 97 -7.09 15.15 3.26
C ILE A 97 -6.36 14.35 4.34
N LEU A 98 -7.05 13.98 5.43
CA LEU A 98 -6.46 13.19 6.51
C LEU A 98 -5.95 11.84 6.00
N LEU A 99 -6.76 11.09 5.24
CA LEU A 99 -6.35 9.80 4.68
C LEU A 99 -5.13 9.95 3.76
N SER A 100 -5.12 10.97 2.90
CA SER A 100 -4.03 11.22 1.95
C SER A 100 -2.70 11.62 2.60
N ALA A 101 -2.72 12.08 3.85
CA ALA A 101 -1.54 12.42 4.64
C ALA A 101 -1.13 11.26 5.56
N LEU A 102 -2.06 10.72 6.35
CA LEU A 102 -1.76 9.74 7.40
C LEU A 102 -1.33 8.38 6.84
N LEU A 103 -2.00 7.89 5.80
CA LEU A 103 -1.71 6.58 5.21
C LEU A 103 -0.27 6.47 4.68
N PRO A 104 0.21 7.35 3.77
CA PRO A 104 1.57 7.24 3.25
C PRO A 104 2.63 7.52 4.33
N LEU A 105 2.33 8.35 5.33
CA LEU A 105 3.22 8.54 6.50
C LEU A 105 3.34 7.26 7.33
N ASN A 106 2.21 6.59 7.62
CA ASN A 106 2.20 5.31 8.35
C ASN A 106 2.95 4.22 7.60
N LEU A 107 2.79 4.15 6.28
CA LEU A 107 3.56 3.24 5.42
C LEU A 107 5.06 3.53 5.50
N LEU A 108 5.47 4.80 5.48
CA LEU A 108 6.88 5.17 5.53
C LEU A 108 7.51 4.92 6.92
N LEU A 109 6.76 5.09 8.02
CA LEU A 109 7.20 4.80 9.38
C LEU A 109 7.66 3.34 9.55
N LEU A 110 7.13 2.41 8.74
CA LEU A 110 7.50 1.00 8.78
C LEU A 110 8.95 0.72 8.34
N HIS A 111 9.62 1.65 7.65
CA HIS A 111 11.06 1.53 7.36
C HIS A 111 11.93 1.55 8.63
N ILE A 112 11.41 2.11 9.73
CA ILE A 112 12.11 2.28 11.02
C ILE A 112 11.77 1.15 11.98
N VAL A 113 10.54 0.62 11.89
CA VAL A 113 10.03 -0.45 12.77
C VAL A 113 10.83 -1.74 12.54
N PRO A 114 11.43 -2.41 13.54
CA PRO A 114 12.19 -3.64 13.34
C PRO A 114 11.33 -4.79 12.78
N GLU A 115 11.94 -5.69 11.98
CA GLU A 115 11.28 -6.91 11.50
C GLU A 115 11.03 -7.86 12.68
N LYS A 116 9.78 -7.89 13.13
CA LYS A 116 9.29 -8.80 14.16
C LYS A 116 7.94 -9.36 13.72
N ARG A 117 7.44 -10.36 14.45
CA ARG A 117 6.06 -10.87 14.28
C ARG A 117 5.04 -9.74 14.38
N LEU A 118 3.93 -9.90 13.66
CA LEU A 118 2.79 -8.97 13.66
C LEU A 118 2.32 -8.69 15.09
N LEU A 119 2.11 -9.75 15.88
CA LEU A 119 1.69 -9.68 17.30
C LEU A 119 2.87 -9.50 18.27
N SER A 120 3.99 -8.94 17.83
CA SER A 120 5.06 -8.54 18.74
C SER A 120 4.72 -7.23 19.45
N ARG A 121 5.41 -6.92 20.56
CA ARG A 121 5.25 -5.63 21.28
C ARG A 121 5.35 -4.41 20.34
N CYS A 122 6.24 -4.48 19.34
CA CYS A 122 6.44 -3.39 18.40
C CYS A 122 5.32 -3.29 17.35
N GLY A 123 4.84 -4.45 16.84
CA GLY A 123 3.69 -4.48 15.93
C GLY A 123 2.41 -4.01 16.62
N PHE A 124 2.18 -4.45 17.86
CA PHE A 124 1.05 -3.98 18.67
C PHE A 124 1.13 -2.48 18.96
N ALA A 125 2.32 -1.95 19.25
CA ALA A 125 2.52 -0.51 19.41
C ALA A 125 2.18 0.27 18.13
N MET A 126 2.55 -0.23 16.95
CA MET A 126 2.17 0.38 15.65
C MET A 126 0.65 0.34 15.42
N LEU A 127 -0.01 -0.77 15.76
CA LEU A 127 -1.47 -0.88 15.66
C LEU A 127 -2.18 0.09 16.61
N ILE A 128 -1.74 0.21 17.87
CA ILE A 128 -2.27 1.21 18.79
C ILE A 128 -2.04 2.62 18.26
N PHE A 129 -0.84 2.92 17.76
CA PHE A 129 -0.52 4.22 17.22
C PHE A 129 -1.44 4.61 16.06
N ASN A 130 -1.68 3.68 15.12
CA ASN A 130 -2.65 3.87 14.05
C ASN A 130 -4.09 4.03 14.58
N MET A 131 -4.53 3.23 15.56
CA MET A 131 -5.86 3.38 16.18
C MET A 131 -6.05 4.76 16.85
N VAL A 132 -5.02 5.27 17.53
CA VAL A 132 -5.04 6.61 18.12
C VAL A 132 -5.15 7.69 17.03
N GLN A 133 -4.43 7.53 15.91
CA GLN A 133 -4.55 8.47 14.79
C GLN A 133 -5.96 8.48 14.17
N ILE A 134 -6.60 7.30 14.03
CA ILE A 134 -7.98 7.20 13.55
C ILE A 134 -8.92 7.92 14.54
N ALA A 135 -8.79 7.64 15.83
CA ALA A 135 -9.63 8.28 16.86
C ALA A 135 -9.49 9.80 16.85
N LEU A 136 -8.26 10.30 16.69
CA LEU A 136 -7.97 11.73 16.59
C LEU A 136 -8.54 12.32 15.29
N SER A 137 -8.46 11.59 14.17
CA SER A 137 -9.07 11.98 12.90
C SER A 137 -10.59 12.10 12.99
N ILE A 138 -11.25 11.13 13.66
CA ILE A 138 -12.69 11.17 13.93
C ILE A 138 -13.03 12.36 14.80
N ALA A 139 -12.26 12.63 15.86
CA ALA A 139 -12.47 13.78 16.72
C ALA A 139 -12.36 15.10 15.93
N ILE A 140 -11.36 15.24 15.05
CA ILE A 140 -11.22 16.41 14.18
C ILE A 140 -12.46 16.61 13.30
N VAL A 141 -12.96 15.53 12.67
CA VAL A 141 -14.18 15.59 11.83
C VAL A 141 -15.41 15.97 12.65
N TRP A 142 -15.54 15.47 13.89
CA TRP A 142 -16.67 15.80 14.76
C TRP A 142 -16.64 17.24 15.30
N LEU A 143 -15.45 17.76 15.61
CA LEU A 143 -15.26 19.14 16.05
C LEU A 143 -15.29 20.15 14.88
N TYR A 144 -15.27 19.66 13.65
CA TYR A 144 -15.30 20.49 12.46
C TYR A 144 -16.70 21.09 12.27
N ASP A 145 -16.83 22.37 12.61
CA ASP A 145 -17.96 23.20 12.23
C ASP A 145 -17.54 23.95 10.96
N GLY A 146 -18.04 23.53 9.78
CA GLY A 146 -17.56 23.98 8.47
C GLY A 146 -17.62 25.48 8.19
N SER A 147 -18.14 26.26 9.13
CA SER A 147 -18.11 27.72 9.19
C SER A 147 -16.75 28.33 9.59
N ALA A 148 -15.83 27.55 10.18
CA ALA A 148 -14.57 28.05 10.76
C ALA A 148 -13.35 28.00 9.82
N LEU A 149 -13.51 27.64 8.55
CA LEU A 149 -12.40 27.61 7.61
C LEU A 149 -11.98 29.02 7.20
N SER A 150 -10.87 29.50 7.77
CA SER A 150 -10.22 30.73 7.34
C SER A 150 -9.74 30.63 5.89
N ASP A 151 -9.62 31.76 5.20
CA ASP A 151 -9.06 31.85 3.84
C ASP A 151 -7.68 31.15 3.72
N TRP A 152 -6.93 31.09 4.83
CA TRP A 152 -5.67 30.39 4.92
C TRP A 152 -5.79 28.87 4.68
N TRP A 153 -6.87 28.23 5.16
CA TRP A 153 -7.11 26.81 4.92
C TRP A 153 -7.28 26.50 3.44
N TYR A 154 -8.07 27.32 2.74
CA TYR A 154 -8.28 27.18 1.30
C TYR A 154 -7.02 27.46 0.50
N ALA A 155 -6.17 28.38 0.97
CA ALA A 155 -4.87 28.67 0.35
C ALA A 155 -3.88 27.50 0.50
N VAL A 156 -3.82 26.88 1.69
CA VAL A 156 -2.92 25.74 1.97
C VAL A 156 -3.40 24.48 1.25
N PHE A 157 -4.68 24.15 1.33
CA PHE A 157 -5.25 22.96 0.72
C PHE A 157 -5.87 23.21 -0.66
N TYR A 158 -5.25 24.11 -1.43
CA TYR A 158 -5.66 24.40 -2.79
C TYR A 158 -5.46 23.17 -3.70
N SER A 159 -6.56 22.71 -4.31
CA SER A 159 -6.57 21.65 -5.32
C SER A 159 -6.70 22.26 -6.71
N TYR A 160 -5.93 21.72 -7.65
CA TYR A 160 -6.06 22.08 -9.06
C TYR A 160 -6.79 20.95 -9.80
N ASN A 161 -8.13 21.05 -9.81
CA ASN A 161 -9.03 19.98 -10.25
C ASN A 161 -8.79 19.50 -11.69
N ASN A 162 -8.11 20.28 -12.54
CA ASN A 162 -7.77 19.83 -13.90
C ASN A 162 -6.66 18.75 -13.92
N ILE A 163 -5.82 18.67 -12.88
CA ILE A 163 -4.74 17.68 -12.79
C ILE A 163 -5.10 16.57 -11.80
N SER A 164 -5.58 16.94 -10.62
CA SER A 164 -5.91 15.98 -9.56
C SER A 164 -6.83 16.62 -8.52
N PRO A 165 -7.72 15.85 -7.89
CA PRO A 165 -8.49 16.30 -6.72
C PRO A 165 -7.61 16.50 -5.47
N LEU A 166 -6.35 16.03 -5.44
CA LEU A 166 -5.46 16.31 -4.32
C LEU A 166 -5.05 17.79 -4.23
N PRO A 167 -4.95 18.31 -3.01
CA PRO A 167 -4.17 19.50 -2.74
C PRO A 167 -2.70 19.33 -3.19
N ILE A 168 -2.15 20.37 -3.80
CA ILE A 168 -0.78 20.34 -4.39
C ILE A 168 0.27 19.94 -3.35
N ILE A 169 0.13 20.43 -2.11
CA ILE A 169 1.06 20.10 -1.01
C ILE A 169 1.07 18.59 -0.72
N LEU A 170 -0.10 17.96 -0.68
CA LEU A 170 -0.23 16.53 -0.41
C LEU A 170 0.22 15.68 -1.61
N LEU A 171 0.02 16.17 -2.82
CA LEU A 171 0.57 15.56 -4.03
C LEU A 171 2.10 15.55 -3.99
N LEU A 172 2.74 16.68 -3.65
CA LEU A 172 4.19 16.78 -3.50
C LEU A 172 4.71 15.91 -2.35
N LEU A 173 4.00 15.88 -1.22
CA LEU A 173 4.32 15.01 -0.09
C LEU A 173 4.37 13.54 -0.53
N ASN A 174 3.31 13.05 -1.20
CA ASN A 174 3.26 11.66 -1.65
C ASN A 174 4.39 11.32 -2.63
N ILE A 175 4.69 12.21 -3.58
CA ILE A 175 5.83 12.04 -4.50
C ILE A 175 7.15 11.97 -3.72
N ALA A 176 7.36 12.85 -2.74
CA ALA A 176 8.56 12.84 -1.91
C ALA A 176 8.69 11.55 -1.09
N LEU A 177 7.59 11.02 -0.55
CA LEU A 177 7.58 9.76 0.21
C LEU A 177 7.86 8.55 -0.70
N ILE A 178 7.32 8.53 -1.93
CA ILE A 178 7.64 7.51 -2.94
C ILE A 178 9.13 7.56 -3.28
N CYS A 179 9.68 8.73 -3.58
CA CYS A 179 11.11 8.89 -3.87
C CYS A 179 12.00 8.47 -2.69
N SER A 180 11.59 8.78 -1.45
CA SER A 180 12.28 8.35 -0.23
C SER A 180 12.30 6.83 -0.11
N SER A 181 11.16 6.17 -0.32
CA SER A 181 11.08 4.69 -0.30
C SER A 181 11.87 4.04 -1.44
N ALA A 182 11.88 4.64 -2.64
CA ALA A 182 12.72 4.18 -3.74
C ALA A 182 14.22 4.29 -3.40
N SER A 183 14.64 5.38 -2.73
CA SER A 183 16.00 5.53 -2.22
C SER A 183 16.35 4.47 -1.17
N ALA A 184 15.41 4.12 -0.29
CA ALA A 184 15.60 3.06 0.70
C ALA A 184 15.84 1.70 0.04
N ILE A 185 15.07 1.37 -1.01
CA ILE A 185 15.26 0.14 -1.80
C ILE A 185 16.63 0.12 -2.47
N LEU A 186 17.07 1.25 -3.06
CA LEU A 186 18.39 1.35 -3.68
C LEU A 186 19.54 1.12 -2.69
N LYS A 187 19.37 1.57 -1.44
CA LYS A 187 20.40 1.47 -0.39
C LYS A 187 20.42 0.11 0.32
N ARG A 188 19.25 -0.44 0.64
CA ARG A 188 19.11 -1.63 1.51
C ARG A 188 18.69 -2.90 0.78
N ASN A 189 18.02 -2.78 -0.37
CA ASN A 189 17.44 -3.87 -1.17
C ASN A 189 16.65 -4.91 -0.35
N GLN A 190 15.98 -4.48 0.73
CA GLN A 190 15.13 -5.35 1.53
C GLN A 190 13.77 -5.53 0.85
N ARG A 191 13.17 -6.71 0.98
CA ARG A 191 11.86 -7.02 0.38
C ARG A 191 10.72 -6.25 1.03
N THR A 192 10.86 -5.98 2.33
CA THR A 192 9.88 -5.18 3.08
C THR A 192 9.87 -3.73 2.60
N ASP A 193 11.03 -3.16 2.24
CA ASP A 193 11.10 -1.83 1.61
C ASP A 193 10.39 -1.81 0.25
N GLN A 194 10.50 -2.89 -0.54
CA GLN A 194 9.77 -3.05 -1.80
C GLN A 194 8.24 -3.07 -1.58
N ALA A 195 7.77 -3.79 -0.56
CA ALA A 195 6.36 -3.84 -0.20
C ALA A 195 5.80 -2.45 0.17
N ILE A 196 6.57 -1.65 0.92
CA ILE A 196 6.21 -0.28 1.28
C ILE A 196 6.13 0.60 0.02
N TYR A 197 7.13 0.53 -0.85
CA TYR A 197 7.14 1.28 -2.12
C TYR A 197 5.93 0.95 -3.01
N ILE A 198 5.61 -0.34 -3.17
CA ILE A 198 4.43 -0.79 -3.94
C ILE A 198 3.17 -0.12 -3.38
N CYS A 199 2.97 -0.21 -2.06
CA CYS A 199 1.77 0.34 -1.43
C CYS A 199 1.69 1.86 -1.53
N LEU A 200 2.81 2.57 -1.33
CA LEU A 200 2.88 4.01 -1.52
C LEU A 200 2.53 4.42 -2.96
N LEU A 201 3.05 3.69 -3.94
CA LEU A 201 2.81 3.97 -5.35
C LEU A 201 1.33 3.81 -5.71
N PHE A 202 0.71 2.67 -5.39
CA PHE A 202 -0.71 2.44 -5.71
C PHE A 202 -1.64 3.33 -4.88
N THR A 203 -1.28 3.63 -3.62
CA THR A 203 -1.98 4.64 -2.81
C THR A 203 -1.95 6.00 -3.49
N PHE A 204 -0.78 6.45 -3.95
CA PHE A 204 -0.68 7.71 -4.68
C PHE A 204 -1.55 7.72 -5.93
N ILE A 205 -1.59 6.63 -6.70
CA ILE A 205 -2.47 6.54 -7.89
C ILE A 205 -3.94 6.69 -7.49
N THR A 206 -4.39 6.02 -6.42
CA THR A 206 -5.79 6.14 -5.97
C THR A 206 -6.17 7.55 -5.61
N LEU A 207 -5.29 8.21 -4.89
CA LEU A 207 -5.49 9.56 -4.42
C LEU A 207 -5.43 10.50 -5.65
N ALA A 208 -4.40 10.41 -6.47
CA ALA A 208 -4.19 11.31 -7.60
C ALA A 208 -5.31 11.26 -8.65
N TRP A 209 -5.92 10.10 -8.87
CA TRP A 209 -7.05 9.91 -9.80
C TRP A 209 -8.36 9.59 -9.09
N PHE A 210 -8.57 10.08 -7.86
CA PHE A 210 -9.72 9.68 -7.04
C PHE A 210 -11.10 9.92 -7.70
N ASP A 211 -11.19 10.89 -8.62
CA ASP A 211 -12.42 11.18 -9.38
C ASP A 211 -12.83 10.05 -10.34
N ASN A 212 -11.93 9.13 -10.66
CA ASN A 212 -12.19 8.03 -11.56
C ASN A 212 -12.88 6.85 -10.85
N PRO A 213 -14.04 6.38 -11.33
CA PRO A 213 -14.73 5.24 -10.74
C PRO A 213 -13.86 3.97 -10.76
N PHE A 214 -13.96 3.18 -9.69
CA PHE A 214 -13.26 1.90 -9.51
C PHE A 214 -11.72 1.97 -9.45
N ILE A 215 -11.11 3.16 -9.58
CA ILE A 215 -9.65 3.29 -9.53
C ILE A 215 -9.09 2.74 -8.22
N SER A 216 -9.80 2.97 -7.10
CA SER A 216 -9.44 2.50 -5.76
C SER A 216 -9.42 0.98 -5.71
N SER A 217 -10.48 0.32 -6.17
CA SER A 217 -10.55 -1.14 -6.21
C SER A 217 -9.46 -1.75 -7.11
N MET A 218 -9.21 -1.20 -8.30
CA MET A 218 -8.23 -1.74 -9.25
C MET A 218 -6.79 -1.64 -8.71
N SER A 219 -6.41 -0.46 -8.24
CA SER A 219 -5.07 -0.19 -7.70
C SER A 219 -4.77 -0.93 -6.39
N TYR A 220 -5.71 -0.98 -5.44
CA TYR A 220 -5.55 -1.77 -4.21
C TYR A 220 -5.49 -3.27 -4.53
N SER A 221 -6.22 -3.74 -5.55
CA SER A 221 -6.10 -5.12 -6.04
C SER A 221 -4.70 -5.40 -6.57
N CYS A 222 -4.15 -4.52 -7.42
CA CYS A 222 -2.78 -4.65 -7.93
C CYS A 222 -1.75 -4.63 -6.78
N ALA A 223 -1.88 -3.70 -5.84
CA ALA A 223 -1.02 -3.63 -4.66
C ALA A 223 -1.10 -4.92 -3.84
N ALA A 224 -2.30 -5.43 -3.57
CA ALA A 224 -2.52 -6.63 -2.80
C ALA A 224 -1.93 -7.88 -3.47
N ILE A 225 -2.08 -8.02 -4.79
CA ILE A 225 -1.48 -9.13 -5.57
C ILE A 225 0.04 -9.04 -5.56
N LEU A 226 0.61 -7.83 -5.69
CA LEU A 226 2.06 -7.63 -5.61
C LEU A 226 2.60 -7.88 -4.19
N LEU A 227 1.88 -7.47 -3.15
CA LEU A 227 2.20 -7.83 -1.78
C LEU A 227 2.17 -9.34 -1.57
N LEU A 228 1.13 -10.02 -2.05
CA LEU A 228 0.99 -11.47 -1.93
C LEU A 228 2.11 -12.20 -2.66
N SER A 229 2.47 -11.77 -3.87
CA SER A 229 3.60 -12.36 -4.60
C SER A 229 4.95 -12.12 -3.90
N SER A 230 5.15 -10.93 -3.32
CA SER A 230 6.33 -10.61 -2.52
C SER A 230 6.43 -11.47 -1.25
N LEU A 231 5.28 -11.76 -0.62
CA LEU A 231 5.18 -12.63 0.53
C LEU A 231 5.53 -14.06 0.14
N ILE A 232 4.90 -14.63 -0.88
CA ILE A 232 5.18 -15.99 -1.35
C ILE A 232 6.66 -16.16 -1.68
N THR A 233 7.25 -15.21 -2.41
CA THR A 233 8.68 -15.25 -2.75
C THR A 233 9.56 -15.23 -1.50
N SER A 234 9.24 -14.38 -0.53
CA SER A 234 9.97 -14.31 0.74
C SER A 234 9.88 -15.61 1.54
N THR A 235 8.70 -16.25 1.55
CA THR A 235 8.50 -17.52 2.25
C THR A 235 9.26 -18.67 1.60
N HIS A 236 9.28 -18.72 0.26
CA HIS A 236 10.05 -19.72 -0.46
C HIS A 236 11.54 -19.62 -0.12
N GLU A 237 12.10 -18.41 -0.12
CA GLU A 237 13.51 -18.25 0.22
C GLU A 237 13.84 -18.68 1.64
N LEU A 238 12.98 -18.39 2.62
CA LEU A 238 13.17 -18.83 4.01
C LEU A 238 13.16 -20.35 4.17
N VAL A 239 12.47 -21.08 3.29
CA VAL A 239 12.37 -22.55 3.36
C VAL A 239 13.54 -23.24 2.67
N TYR A 240 14.06 -22.65 1.59
CA TYR A 240 15.06 -23.28 0.73
C TYR A 240 16.49 -22.78 0.95
N ILE A 241 16.69 -21.61 1.54
CA ILE A 241 18.03 -20.99 1.71
C ILE A 241 18.29 -20.77 3.20
N ASP A 242 19.40 -21.30 3.70
CA ASP A 242 19.84 -21.03 5.07
C ASP A 242 20.37 -19.59 5.19
N PRO A 243 19.79 -18.73 6.05
CA PRO A 243 20.22 -17.35 6.20
C PRO A 243 21.62 -17.20 6.80
N LEU A 244 22.16 -18.19 7.54
CA LEU A 244 23.50 -18.09 8.12
C LEU A 244 24.61 -18.43 7.11
N THR A 245 24.37 -19.41 6.25
CA THR A 245 25.40 -19.93 5.33
C THR A 245 25.18 -19.52 3.87
N ALA A 246 23.98 -19.02 3.53
CA ALA A 246 23.51 -18.79 2.16
C ALA A 246 23.55 -20.06 1.27
N ILE A 247 23.67 -21.25 1.87
CA ILE A 247 23.68 -22.55 1.20
C ILE A 247 22.22 -23.08 1.14
N PRO A 248 21.86 -23.87 0.12
CA PRO A 248 20.57 -24.54 0.08
C PRO A 248 20.35 -25.37 1.36
N GLY A 249 19.21 -25.14 2.03
CA GLY A 249 18.86 -25.84 3.25
C GLY A 249 18.55 -27.32 2.99
N ARG A 250 18.43 -28.10 4.06
CA ARG A 250 18.15 -29.55 4.00
C ARG A 250 16.99 -29.93 3.07
N ARG A 251 15.90 -29.14 3.03
CA ARG A 251 14.75 -29.39 2.15
C ARG A 251 15.06 -29.23 0.67
N ALA A 252 15.96 -28.29 0.31
CA ALA A 252 16.42 -28.13 -1.06
C ALA A 252 17.22 -29.36 -1.50
N LEU A 253 18.15 -29.80 -0.65
CA LEU A 253 18.95 -31.00 -0.87
C LEU A 253 18.08 -32.27 -1.00
N ASP A 254 17.16 -32.49 -0.06
CA ASP A 254 16.25 -33.64 -0.08
C ASP A 254 15.33 -33.64 -1.32
N THR A 255 15.02 -32.46 -1.87
CA THR A 255 14.24 -32.32 -3.12
C THR A 255 15.10 -32.68 -4.32
N GLU A 256 16.32 -32.17 -4.43
CA GLU A 256 17.23 -32.52 -5.53
C GLU A 256 17.59 -34.01 -5.53
N LEU A 257 17.85 -34.60 -4.35
CA LEU A 257 18.15 -36.02 -4.19
C LEU A 257 16.98 -36.95 -4.57
N LYS A 258 15.74 -36.46 -4.61
CA LYS A 258 14.57 -37.23 -5.07
C LYS A 258 14.44 -37.30 -6.59
N TYR A 259 15.04 -36.37 -7.31
CA TYR A 259 14.96 -36.29 -8.77
C TYR A 259 16.26 -36.74 -9.47
N TRP A 260 17.25 -37.18 -8.69
CA TRP A 260 18.42 -37.94 -9.12
C TRP A 260 18.19 -39.43 -8.87
#